data_AF-A0A3N4K541-F1
#
_entry.id   AF-A0A3N4K541-F1
#
_cell.length_a   1.000
_cell.length_b   1.000
_cell.length_c   1.000
_cell.angle_alpha   90.00
_cell.angle_beta   90.00
_cell.angle_gamma   90.00
#
_symmetry.space_group_name_H-M   'P 1'
#
loop_
_entity.id
_entity.type
_entity.pdbx_description
1 polymer ?
#
loop_
_entity_poly.entity_id
_entity_poly.type
_entity_poly.pdbx_seq_one_letter_code
_entity_poly.pdbx_strand_id
1 'polypeptide(L)'
;MKSFTLLFLQASLQLAAGLPQAGHLKYGPLLSPELCLTRWTSMKGVTRQDYHWMLKTPADVQAAVNFASKYNVRLTVLNSGHGFMGRNDAPSELGIDVGTLTRIRFLESLTPSTSGDQSSDPSATPNVIKPVAGTQAAVTFGAGVSTQLLNDALDASGLFTMAGGYGQTAGHGPLTRKYGLAADQVLEYKVVTADGSLKVANSVTNSDLFWALRGGGDGAFGVVVEATLKAFPTPKITVANWWINATNTADLGQGFWDAAPYPHSQFPDLNLKSVQGYYYVYPNAMKGIFLAAGEQAGSAAAKALWDPVLTKLASYSGMAAAESKKYFDARFGPMGECEGDGHGHEEMRLKEQLPQPVTIRIFPPVVRQKKTFSAFPGTAPPEHNHGTRADTGIPEGFIIEPDLDITNPPVTPGATLKKIKYGPWTLAGGEELENDRIGRIGKPCSNCYLTAIQAGLEYADGTVANIDTGAWLHHMVLYNFGLRKADTVCGGTLGLYPQRVFASGNERTVTRINHDANYGIKADTLDNLDIILELINEATDTKTLYLTMTYEYVPQSTAGYKAVTMAWLDATGCGISGVAAQEGF
;
A
#
# COMPACT_ATOMS: atom_id res chain seq x y z
N MET A 1 -15.06 -25.16 50.32
CA MET A 1 -16.31 -25.94 50.11
C MET A 1 -17.34 -24.95 49.56
N LYS A 2 -17.70 -25.05 48.27
CA LYS A 2 -19.01 -25.55 47.78
C LYS A 2 -20.18 -24.80 48.45
N SER A 3 -21.08 -24.08 47.79
CA SER A 3 -21.74 -24.23 46.48
C SER A 3 -22.31 -22.83 46.09
N PHE A 4 -22.54 -22.47 44.83
CA PHE A 4 -23.78 -22.77 44.11
C PHE A 4 -23.61 -22.48 42.61
N THR A 5 -23.98 -23.48 41.81
CA THR A 5 -24.15 -23.46 40.35
C THR A 5 -25.63 -23.18 40.03
N LEU A 6 -25.91 -22.75 38.79
CA LEU A 6 -27.22 -22.66 38.12
C LEU A 6 -28.09 -21.43 38.42
N LEU A 7 -28.03 -20.43 37.53
CA LEU A 7 -29.17 -19.93 36.73
C LEU A 7 -28.62 -18.89 35.73
N PHE A 8 -29.27 -18.75 34.56
CA PHE A 8 -28.89 -17.90 33.40
C PHE A 8 -28.00 -18.53 32.33
N LEU A 9 -28.48 -19.66 31.80
CA LEU A 9 -28.26 -20.06 30.42
C LEU A 9 -29.61 -20.46 29.80
N GLN A 10 -30.42 -19.48 29.40
CA GLN A 10 -31.55 -19.58 28.44
C GLN A 10 -32.36 -18.28 28.47
N ALA A 11 -32.12 -17.37 27.51
CA ALA A 11 -33.11 -16.48 26.90
C ALA A 11 -32.40 -15.39 26.06
N SER A 12 -31.82 -15.79 24.92
CA SER A 12 -31.62 -14.91 23.74
C SER A 12 -31.01 -15.72 22.57
N LEU A 13 -31.64 -16.85 22.26
CA LEU A 13 -31.70 -17.36 20.88
C LEU A 13 -33.14 -17.13 20.43
N GLN A 14 -33.31 -16.72 19.16
CA GLN A 14 -34.56 -16.43 18.44
C GLN A 14 -35.02 -14.97 18.42
N LEU A 15 -34.26 -14.15 17.68
CA LEU A 15 -34.82 -13.39 16.56
C LEU A 15 -33.89 -13.60 15.35
N ALA A 16 -34.25 -14.58 14.52
CA ALA A 16 -33.80 -14.67 13.14
C ALA A 16 -35.04 -14.47 12.28
N ALA A 17 -35.11 -13.36 11.53
CA ALA A 17 -35.84 -13.23 10.27
C ALA A 17 -35.81 -11.77 9.80
N GLY A 18 -35.19 -11.52 8.65
CA GLY A 18 -35.47 -10.35 7.82
C GLY A 18 -34.32 -9.36 7.67
N LEU A 19 -33.34 -9.69 6.83
CA LEU A 19 -32.54 -8.69 6.12
C LEU A 19 -32.39 -9.14 4.65
N PRO A 20 -32.63 -8.24 3.68
CA PRO A 20 -32.73 -8.60 2.26
C PRO A 20 -31.36 -8.89 1.66
N GLN A 21 -31.36 -9.82 0.70
CA GLN A 21 -30.27 -10.01 -0.27
C GLN A 21 -30.02 -8.68 -1.00
N ALA A 22 -28.80 -8.15 -0.94
CA ALA A 22 -28.39 -6.98 -1.72
C ALA A 22 -27.19 -7.35 -2.59
N GLY A 23 -27.29 -6.95 -3.86
CA GLY A 23 -26.52 -7.44 -4.99
C GLY A 23 -25.05 -6.99 -4.98
N HIS A 24 -24.24 -7.88 -5.54
CA HIS A 24 -22.84 -7.68 -5.86
C HIS A 24 -22.60 -6.47 -6.77
N LEU A 25 -21.69 -5.57 -6.38
CA LEU A 25 -21.00 -4.66 -7.29
C LEU A 25 -19.49 -4.71 -7.00
N LYS A 26 -18.77 -5.24 -7.99
CA LYS A 26 -17.33 -5.53 -8.01
C LYS A 26 -16.50 -4.28 -8.34
N TYR A 27 -15.44 -4.02 -7.59
CA TYR A 27 -14.33 -3.13 -7.97
C TYR A 27 -12.97 -3.78 -7.65
N GLY A 28 -12.11 -3.87 -8.66
CA GLY A 28 -10.78 -4.51 -8.59
C GLY A 28 -9.65 -3.55 -8.18
N PRO A 29 -8.46 -4.07 -7.87
CA PRO A 29 -7.52 -3.40 -6.97
C PRO A 29 -6.74 -2.25 -7.64
N LEU A 30 -6.79 -1.08 -6.99
CA LEU A 30 -5.81 -0.01 -7.13
C LEU A 30 -4.67 -0.25 -6.12
N LEU A 31 -3.46 -0.37 -6.65
CA LEU A 31 -2.15 -0.27 -6.01
C LEU A 31 -2.16 -0.12 -4.48
N SER A 32 -1.77 -1.21 -3.79
CA SER A 32 -1.60 -1.24 -2.34
C SER A 32 -0.52 -0.25 -1.87
N PRO A 33 -0.70 0.39 -0.70
CA PRO A 33 0.30 1.27 -0.07
C PRO A 33 1.65 0.58 0.24
N GLU A 34 1.70 -0.75 0.22
CA GLU A 34 2.86 -1.54 0.63
C GLU A 34 4.03 -1.54 -0.37
N LEU A 35 3.79 -1.18 -1.63
CA LEU A 35 4.85 -1.14 -2.66
C LEU A 35 5.94 -0.09 -2.37
N CYS A 36 5.68 0.89 -1.50
CA CYS A 36 6.64 1.94 -1.18
C CYS A 36 7.60 1.57 -0.04
N LEU A 37 7.14 0.82 0.97
CA LEU A 37 7.97 0.45 2.13
C LEU A 37 8.68 -0.91 1.95
N THR A 38 8.08 -1.86 1.23
CA THR A 38 8.62 -3.23 1.13
C THR A 38 9.71 -3.41 0.06
N ARG A 39 9.81 -2.51 -0.94
CA ARG A 39 10.90 -2.59 -1.92
C ARG A 39 12.26 -2.18 -1.35
N TRP A 40 12.27 -1.48 -0.22
CA TRP A 40 13.51 -0.94 0.39
C TRP A 40 14.03 -1.79 1.55
N THR A 41 13.21 -2.61 2.20
CA THR A 41 13.68 -3.46 3.32
C THR A 41 14.46 -4.71 2.87
N SER A 42 14.41 -5.08 1.59
CA SER A 42 15.10 -6.25 1.05
C SER A 42 16.42 -5.95 0.32
N MET A 43 16.80 -4.67 0.18
CA MET A 43 18.09 -4.27 -0.42
C MET A 43 19.18 -4.19 0.66
N LYS A 44 20.29 -4.92 0.47
CA LYS A 44 21.53 -4.70 1.24
C LYS A 44 21.89 -3.21 1.14
N GLY A 45 21.88 -2.51 2.28
CA GLY A 45 22.28 -1.10 2.36
C GLY A 45 21.21 -0.13 2.88
N VAL A 46 19.96 -0.57 3.07
CA VAL A 46 18.95 0.25 3.77
C VAL A 46 19.11 0.07 5.27
N THR A 47 19.92 0.95 5.84
CA THR A 47 20.12 1.10 7.28
C THR A 47 18.98 1.90 7.87
N ARG A 48 18.25 1.31 8.84
CA ARG A 48 17.25 2.05 9.63
C ARG A 48 17.88 3.23 10.35
N GLN A 49 17.06 4.24 10.60
CA GLN A 49 17.36 5.39 11.46
C GLN A 49 17.87 4.93 12.83
N ASP A 50 18.91 5.59 13.35
CA ASP A 50 19.43 5.31 14.70
C ASP A 50 18.44 5.80 15.77
N TYR A 51 17.78 6.92 15.49
CA TYR A 51 16.76 7.53 16.34
C TYR A 51 15.58 8.02 15.51
N HIS A 52 14.36 7.80 16.03
CA HIS A 52 13.12 8.26 15.42
C HIS A 52 12.31 9.08 16.43
N TRP A 53 11.87 10.28 16.05
CA TRP A 53 11.09 11.17 16.90
C TRP A 53 9.80 11.63 16.22
N MET A 54 8.66 11.21 16.75
CA MET A 54 7.34 11.72 16.38
C MET A 54 7.10 13.11 17.00
N LEU A 55 7.00 14.13 16.14
CA LEU A 55 6.89 15.53 16.52
C LEU A 55 5.43 15.97 16.59
N LYS A 56 5.04 16.67 17.67
CA LYS A 56 3.64 17.07 17.95
C LYS A 56 3.37 18.54 17.69
N THR A 57 4.42 19.36 17.70
CA THR A 57 4.32 20.81 17.56
C THR A 57 5.45 21.35 16.66
N PRO A 58 5.25 22.54 16.05
CA PRO A 58 6.35 23.23 15.38
C PRO A 58 7.57 23.47 16.29
N ALA A 59 7.36 23.65 17.60
CA ALA A 59 8.45 23.82 18.56
C ALA A 59 9.30 22.55 18.71
N ASP A 60 8.69 21.35 18.62
CA ASP A 60 9.44 20.09 18.61
C ASP A 60 10.33 19.98 17.37
N VAL A 61 9.82 20.43 16.21
CA VAL A 61 10.58 20.50 14.95
C VAL A 61 11.77 21.45 15.11
N GLN A 62 11.57 22.64 15.67
CA GLN A 62 12.65 23.58 15.96
C GLN A 62 13.70 22.96 16.90
N ALA A 63 13.26 22.26 17.96
CA ALA A 63 14.15 21.59 18.88
C ALA A 63 14.98 20.47 18.20
N ALA A 64 14.35 19.69 17.32
CA ALA A 64 15.03 18.63 16.57
C ALA A 64 16.06 19.18 15.58
N VAL A 65 15.72 20.24 14.82
CA VAL A 65 16.64 20.93 13.92
C VAL A 65 17.82 21.51 14.69
N ASN A 66 17.57 22.18 15.81
CA ASN A 66 18.61 22.73 16.67
C ASN A 66 19.50 21.65 17.28
N PHE A 67 18.92 20.51 17.69
CA PHE A 67 19.67 19.36 18.19
C PHE A 67 20.58 18.79 17.10
N ALA A 68 20.04 18.52 15.91
CA ALA A 68 20.79 17.98 14.79
C ALA A 68 21.96 18.90 14.39
N SER A 69 21.70 20.20 14.30
CA SER A 69 22.71 21.23 14.02
C SER A 69 23.78 21.28 15.12
N LYS A 70 23.40 21.32 16.40
CA LYS A 70 24.32 21.40 17.53
C LYS A 70 25.25 20.20 17.64
N TYR A 71 24.73 18.99 17.39
CA TYR A 71 25.47 17.74 17.59
C TYR A 71 25.99 17.13 16.29
N ASN A 72 25.85 17.84 15.15
CA ASN A 72 26.28 17.38 13.84
C ASN A 72 25.71 15.99 13.49
N VAL A 73 24.40 15.83 13.72
CA VAL A 73 23.65 14.61 13.41
C VAL A 73 22.88 14.84 12.12
N ARG A 74 22.90 13.86 11.21
CA ARG A 74 22.08 13.90 10.00
C ARG A 74 20.60 13.94 10.40
N LEU A 75 19.82 14.82 9.76
CA LEU A 75 18.39 14.94 9.97
C LEU A 75 17.65 14.49 8.70
N THR A 76 16.63 13.65 8.86
CA THR A 76 15.66 13.33 7.80
C THR A 76 14.26 13.64 8.25
N VAL A 77 13.41 13.98 7.28
CA VAL A 77 12.01 14.31 7.51
C VAL A 77 11.15 13.20 6.92
N LEU A 78 10.41 12.54 7.79
CA LEU A 78 9.38 11.59 7.45
C LEU A 78 8.02 12.27 7.54
N ASN A 79 7.23 12.14 6.48
CA ASN A 79 5.80 12.44 6.49
C ASN A 79 5.00 11.13 6.38
N SER A 80 4.87 10.61 5.15
CA SER A 80 4.11 9.37 4.89
C SER A 80 4.99 8.17 4.52
N GLY A 81 6.28 8.38 4.28
CA GLY A 81 7.20 7.35 3.79
C GLY A 81 7.14 7.10 2.27
N HIS A 82 6.41 7.91 1.50
CA HIS A 82 6.26 7.74 0.04
C HIS A 82 7.46 8.18 -0.81
N GLY A 83 8.62 8.49 -0.22
CA GLY A 83 9.79 8.90 -0.97
C GLY A 83 10.39 7.75 -1.77
N PHE A 84 10.01 7.60 -3.04
CA PHE A 84 10.49 6.55 -3.94
C PHE A 84 12.01 6.48 -4.14
N MET A 85 12.74 7.52 -3.72
CA MET A 85 14.21 7.59 -3.79
C MET A 85 14.87 7.45 -2.40
N GLY A 86 14.10 7.09 -1.36
CA GLY A 86 14.59 7.00 0.01
C GLY A 86 15.01 8.35 0.60
N ARG A 87 14.46 9.49 0.12
CA ARG A 87 14.83 10.84 0.59
C ARG A 87 14.46 11.11 2.04
N ASN A 88 13.54 10.32 2.58
CA ASN A 88 13.04 10.37 3.95
C ASN A 88 13.67 9.32 4.88
N ASP A 89 14.78 8.70 4.48
CA ASP A 89 15.48 7.67 5.26
C ASP A 89 17.00 7.73 5.03
N ALA A 90 17.79 7.40 6.04
CA ALA A 90 19.23 7.20 5.91
C ALA A 90 19.93 6.59 7.14
N PRO A 91 21.19 6.10 6.95
CA PRO A 91 22.03 5.63 8.05
C PRO A 91 22.42 6.72 9.03
N SER A 92 22.51 6.33 10.30
CA SER A 92 23.13 7.11 11.37
C SER A 92 22.59 8.52 11.54
N GLU A 93 21.26 8.60 11.63
CA GLU A 93 20.51 9.85 11.65
C GLU A 93 19.50 9.96 12.79
N LEU A 94 19.03 11.20 12.97
CA LEU A 94 17.79 11.51 13.64
C LEU A 94 16.69 11.63 12.57
N GLY A 95 15.82 10.64 12.50
CA GLY A 95 14.58 10.71 11.73
C GLY A 95 13.52 11.45 12.52
N ILE A 96 12.97 12.53 11.95
CA ILE A 96 11.80 13.21 12.53
C ILE A 96 10.55 12.91 11.74
N ASP A 97 9.47 12.59 12.44
CA ASP A 97 8.17 12.29 11.85
C ASP A 97 7.18 13.43 12.14
N VAL A 98 6.73 14.08 11.07
CA VAL A 98 5.75 15.18 11.12
C VAL A 98 4.30 14.71 10.91
N GLY A 99 4.08 13.40 10.81
CA GLY A 99 2.79 12.75 10.58
C GLY A 99 1.74 13.05 11.65
N THR A 100 2.13 13.47 12.85
CA THR A 100 1.17 13.86 13.91
C THR A 100 0.68 15.32 13.80
N LEU A 101 1.21 16.09 12.85
CA LEU A 101 0.72 17.44 12.52
C LEU A 101 -0.51 17.34 11.60
N THR A 102 -1.65 16.91 12.14
CA THR A 102 -2.85 16.53 11.36
C THR A 102 -3.96 17.59 11.29
N ARG A 103 -3.63 18.85 11.60
CA ARG A 103 -4.63 19.91 11.77
C ARG A 103 -5.18 20.40 10.44
N ILE A 104 -6.45 20.81 10.39
CA ILE A 104 -7.12 21.33 9.18
C ILE A 104 -8.02 22.51 9.55
N ARG A 105 -7.99 23.60 8.77
CA ARG A 105 -8.88 24.76 8.90
C ARG A 105 -9.22 25.39 7.55
N PHE A 106 -10.49 25.68 7.34
CA PHE A 106 -11.00 26.29 6.11
C PHE A 106 -11.18 27.80 6.26
N LEU A 107 -10.96 28.49 5.14
CA LEU A 107 -10.97 29.95 5.02
C LEU A 107 -11.87 30.32 3.84
N GLU A 108 -12.79 31.26 4.05
CA GLU A 108 -13.59 31.83 2.94
C GLU A 108 -12.69 32.51 1.90
N SER A 109 -11.60 33.13 2.36
CA SER A 109 -10.50 33.61 1.54
C SER A 109 -9.22 33.76 2.36
N LEU A 110 -8.07 33.78 1.67
CA LEU A 110 -6.80 34.16 2.27
C LEU A 110 -6.13 35.24 1.42
N THR A 111 -5.74 36.33 2.07
CA THR A 111 -4.80 37.30 1.50
C THR A 111 -3.44 37.10 2.18
N PRO A 112 -2.38 36.69 1.45
CA PRO A 112 -1.05 36.52 2.03
C PRO A 112 -0.57 37.78 2.75
N SER A 113 0.10 37.60 3.89
CA SER A 113 0.63 38.70 4.71
C SER A 113 1.98 38.32 5.32
N THR A 114 2.69 39.29 5.90
CA THR A 114 3.98 39.02 6.56
C THR A 114 3.86 38.14 7.80
N SER A 115 2.72 38.18 8.51
CA SER A 115 2.45 37.33 9.67
C SER A 115 1.94 35.93 9.29
N GLY A 116 1.52 35.77 8.04
CA GLY A 116 0.84 34.60 7.54
C GLY A 116 -0.55 34.38 8.14
N ASP A 117 -1.12 33.25 7.80
CA ASP A 117 -2.40 32.77 8.31
C ASP A 117 -2.26 32.23 9.75
N GLN A 118 -3.35 32.24 10.52
CA GLN A 118 -3.34 31.66 11.86
C GLN A 118 -3.17 30.13 11.80
N SER A 119 -2.29 29.58 12.63
CA SER A 119 -2.22 28.12 12.78
C SER A 119 -3.54 27.61 13.35
N SER A 120 -4.01 26.47 12.86
CA SER A 120 -5.19 25.81 13.42
C SER A 120 -4.92 25.28 14.84
N ASP A 121 -5.93 25.37 15.71
CA ASP A 121 -5.92 24.79 17.06
C ASP A 121 -5.83 23.25 16.94
N PRO A 122 -4.85 22.59 17.58
CA PRO A 122 -4.69 21.13 17.53
C PRO A 122 -5.90 20.35 18.06
N SER A 123 -6.76 20.97 18.87
CA SER A 123 -7.93 20.35 19.48
C SER A 123 -9.24 20.66 18.74
N ALA A 124 -9.21 21.54 17.74
CA ALA A 124 -10.41 21.94 17.00
C ALA A 124 -10.74 20.95 15.87
N THR A 125 -12.02 20.58 15.78
CA THR A 125 -12.55 19.91 14.59
C THR A 125 -12.48 20.86 13.38
N PRO A 126 -12.27 20.37 12.15
CA PRO A 126 -12.33 21.19 10.96
C PRO A 126 -13.65 21.97 10.90
N ASN A 127 -13.57 23.29 10.66
CA ASN A 127 -14.76 24.12 10.46
C ASN A 127 -15.45 23.79 9.14
N VAL A 128 -16.67 24.29 8.92
CA VAL A 128 -17.38 24.19 7.63
C VAL A 128 -17.64 25.61 7.13
N ILE A 129 -17.41 25.85 5.85
CA ILE A 129 -17.65 27.15 5.22
C ILE A 129 -18.62 27.00 4.04
N LYS A 130 -19.27 28.09 3.65
CA LYS A 130 -20.03 28.15 2.40
C LYS A 130 -19.20 28.91 1.36
N PRO A 131 -18.82 28.27 0.24
CA PRO A 131 -18.05 28.95 -0.80
C PRO A 131 -18.79 30.17 -1.33
N VAL A 132 -18.11 31.31 -1.38
CA VAL A 132 -18.67 32.57 -1.92
C VAL A 132 -18.28 32.68 -3.38
N ALA A 133 -19.28 32.85 -4.27
CA ALA A 133 -19.04 32.99 -5.70
C ALA A 133 -18.08 34.16 -5.99
N GLY A 134 -17.08 33.93 -6.84
CA GLY A 134 -16.06 34.91 -7.18
C GLY A 134 -14.94 35.08 -6.14
N THR A 135 -15.00 34.37 -5.01
CA THR A 135 -13.97 34.40 -3.96
C THR A 135 -13.23 33.07 -3.90
N GLN A 136 -11.91 33.13 -3.90
CA GLN A 136 -11.06 31.94 -3.79
C GLN A 136 -10.98 31.49 -2.34
N ALA A 137 -11.67 30.39 -2.02
CA ALA A 137 -11.53 29.72 -0.72
C ALA A 137 -10.13 29.13 -0.55
N ALA A 138 -9.73 28.91 0.69
CA ALA A 138 -8.45 28.32 1.04
C ALA A 138 -8.58 27.32 2.20
N VAL A 139 -7.57 26.46 2.33
CA VAL A 139 -7.45 25.49 3.41
C VAL A 139 -6.04 25.45 3.95
N THR A 140 -5.91 25.66 5.25
CA THR A 140 -4.65 25.51 6.00
C THR A 140 -4.65 24.13 6.64
N PHE A 141 -3.55 23.40 6.48
CA PHE A 141 -3.40 22.07 7.05
C PHE A 141 -1.96 21.78 7.50
N GLY A 142 -1.83 20.89 8.48
CA GLY A 142 -0.54 20.44 9.00
C GLY A 142 0.14 19.42 8.08
N ALA A 143 1.46 19.30 8.20
CA ALA A 143 2.27 18.47 7.30
C ALA A 143 1.90 16.97 7.29
N GLY A 144 1.27 16.47 8.36
CA GLY A 144 0.83 15.07 8.47
C GLY A 144 -0.53 14.78 7.81
N VAL A 145 -1.22 15.77 7.26
CA VAL A 145 -2.51 15.57 6.59
C VAL A 145 -2.29 15.02 5.17
N SER A 146 -2.88 13.86 4.89
CA SER A 146 -2.88 13.27 3.55
C SER A 146 -3.86 14.00 2.61
N THR A 147 -3.64 13.87 1.30
CA THR A 147 -4.55 14.43 0.29
C THR A 147 -5.99 13.94 0.46
N GLN A 148 -6.16 12.67 0.84
CA GLN A 148 -7.47 12.07 1.04
C GLN A 148 -8.16 12.70 2.25
N LEU A 149 -7.49 12.68 3.41
CA LEU A 149 -7.98 13.30 4.65
C LEU A 149 -8.39 14.76 4.44
N LEU A 150 -7.61 15.49 3.66
CA LEU A 150 -7.91 16.89 3.37
C LEU A 150 -9.17 17.05 2.52
N ASN A 151 -9.34 16.22 1.48
CA ASN A 151 -10.51 16.29 0.60
C ASN A 151 -11.77 15.73 1.28
N ASP A 152 -11.66 14.72 2.14
CA ASP A 152 -12.77 14.23 2.98
C ASP A 152 -13.28 15.35 3.89
N ALA A 153 -12.37 16.10 4.51
CA ALA A 153 -12.73 17.22 5.36
C ALA A 153 -13.37 18.37 4.56
N LEU A 154 -12.87 18.63 3.34
CA LEU A 154 -13.36 19.71 2.48
C LEU A 154 -14.76 19.45 1.89
N ASP A 155 -15.14 18.18 1.70
CA ASP A 155 -16.43 17.81 1.11
C ASP A 155 -17.62 18.34 1.92
N ALA A 156 -17.50 18.39 3.25
CA ALA A 156 -18.52 19.00 4.11
C ALA A 156 -18.82 20.47 3.76
N SER A 157 -17.88 21.16 3.09
CA SER A 157 -18.03 22.53 2.58
C SER A 157 -18.34 22.58 1.07
N GLY A 158 -18.54 21.44 0.40
CA GLY A 158 -18.69 21.32 -1.05
C GLY A 158 -17.44 21.75 -1.81
N LEU A 159 -16.27 21.57 -1.20
CA LEU A 159 -14.98 21.99 -1.72
C LEU A 159 -14.07 20.77 -1.96
N PHE A 160 -13.05 20.98 -2.79
CA PHE A 160 -11.92 20.07 -2.94
C PHE A 160 -10.64 20.88 -3.20
N THR A 161 -9.47 20.25 -3.08
CA THR A 161 -8.19 20.86 -3.43
C THR A 161 -7.25 19.87 -4.10
N MET A 162 -6.31 20.40 -4.90
CA MET A 162 -5.18 19.62 -5.40
C MET A 162 -4.08 19.64 -4.34
N ALA A 163 -4.10 18.67 -3.42
CA ALA A 163 -3.14 18.62 -2.32
C ALA A 163 -2.27 17.37 -2.31
N GLY A 164 -1.19 17.45 -1.55
CA GLY A 164 -0.34 16.36 -1.09
C GLY A 164 1.07 16.84 -0.74
N GLY A 165 1.79 16.12 0.12
CA GLY A 165 3.23 16.35 0.40
C GLY A 165 4.14 16.26 -0.84
N TYR A 166 3.60 15.84 -2.00
CA TYR A 166 4.20 15.94 -3.34
C TYR A 166 4.18 17.37 -3.91
N GLY A 167 3.46 18.33 -3.32
CA GLY A 167 3.43 19.72 -3.79
C GLY A 167 4.82 20.40 -3.77
N GLN A 168 5.66 20.03 -2.80
CA GLN A 168 7.07 20.49 -2.77
C GLN A 168 7.89 19.98 -3.97
N THR A 169 7.42 18.92 -4.61
CA THR A 169 7.98 18.27 -5.81
C THR A 169 7.01 18.38 -7.01
N ALA A 170 6.25 19.48 -7.05
CA ALA A 170 5.27 19.87 -8.06
C ALA A 170 3.84 19.37 -7.82
N GLY A 171 3.56 18.07 -7.72
CA GLY A 171 2.18 17.62 -7.48
C GLY A 171 1.33 17.44 -8.74
N HIS A 172 1.27 16.23 -9.31
CA HIS A 172 0.36 15.89 -10.40
C HIS A 172 -0.88 15.18 -9.85
N GLY A 173 -1.96 15.20 -10.62
CA GLY A 173 -3.21 14.57 -10.26
C GLY A 173 -4.23 14.67 -11.38
N PRO A 174 -5.34 13.93 -11.26
CA PRO A 174 -6.34 13.82 -12.34
C PRO A 174 -6.97 15.13 -12.78
N LEU A 175 -6.87 16.22 -12.00
CA LEU A 175 -7.43 17.53 -12.35
C LEU A 175 -6.40 18.64 -12.60
N THR A 176 -5.11 18.30 -12.65
CA THR A 176 -4.04 19.29 -12.75
C THR A 176 -4.02 20.08 -14.04
N ARG A 177 -4.56 19.55 -15.16
CA ARG A 177 -4.68 20.34 -16.40
C ARG A 177 -5.65 21.51 -16.25
N LYS A 178 -6.68 21.34 -15.42
CA LYS A 178 -7.75 22.32 -15.21
C LYS A 178 -7.40 23.33 -14.12
N TYR A 179 -6.80 22.87 -13.01
CA TYR A 179 -6.53 23.74 -11.85
C TYR A 179 -5.05 24.11 -11.67
N GLY A 180 -4.12 23.44 -12.36
CA GLY A 180 -2.67 23.54 -12.13
C GLY A 180 -2.15 22.41 -11.24
N LEU A 181 -0.82 22.32 -11.12
CA LEU A 181 -0.17 21.34 -10.24
C LEU A 181 -0.47 21.67 -8.76
N ALA A 182 -0.20 20.74 -7.83
CA ALA A 182 -0.41 21.01 -6.40
C ALA A 182 0.45 22.19 -5.92
N ALA A 183 1.67 22.34 -6.46
CA ALA A 183 2.54 23.49 -6.27
C ALA A 183 1.87 24.81 -6.71
N ASP A 184 0.99 24.80 -7.72
CA ASP A 184 0.26 25.99 -8.17
C ASP A 184 -0.87 26.42 -7.22
N GLN A 185 -1.26 25.51 -6.33
CA GLN A 185 -2.35 25.76 -5.38
C GLN A 185 -1.87 26.39 -4.08
N VAL A 186 -0.59 26.32 -3.77
CA VAL A 186 -0.06 26.81 -2.49
C VAL A 186 -0.13 28.34 -2.44
N LEU A 187 -0.68 28.84 -1.36
CA LEU A 187 -0.76 30.26 -1.00
C LEU A 187 0.29 30.62 0.06
N GLU A 188 0.60 29.69 0.96
CA GLU A 188 1.53 29.90 2.07
C GLU A 188 2.13 28.58 2.58
N TYR A 189 3.36 28.66 3.08
CA TYR A 189 3.97 27.63 3.92
C TYR A 189 4.42 28.21 5.26
N LYS A 190 4.35 27.39 6.31
CA LYS A 190 5.12 27.59 7.54
C LYS A 190 6.21 26.55 7.61
N VAL A 191 7.46 27.00 7.75
CA VAL A 191 8.66 26.18 7.57
C VAL A 191 9.65 26.45 8.68
N VAL A 192 10.18 25.40 9.28
CA VAL A 192 11.35 25.49 10.16
C VAL A 192 12.60 25.44 9.30
N THR A 193 13.34 26.55 9.23
CA THR A 193 14.59 26.66 8.47
C THR A 193 15.77 26.04 9.23
N ALA A 194 16.91 25.84 8.54
CA ALA A 194 18.08 25.16 9.10
C ALA A 194 18.71 25.84 10.33
N ASP A 195 18.43 27.13 10.55
CA ASP A 195 18.80 27.89 11.75
C ASP A 195 17.85 27.65 12.94
N GLY A 196 16.84 26.77 12.78
CA GLY A 196 15.83 26.47 13.78
C GLY A 196 14.72 27.53 13.88
N SER A 197 14.67 28.51 12.99
CA SER A 197 13.62 29.54 12.97
C SER A 197 12.35 29.04 12.27
N LEU A 198 11.17 29.29 12.86
CA LEU A 198 9.90 29.14 12.17
C LEU A 198 9.66 30.38 11.28
N LYS A 199 9.52 30.17 9.97
CA LYS A 199 9.29 31.21 8.96
C LYS A 199 7.96 30.99 8.26
N VAL A 200 7.29 32.08 7.92
CA VAL A 200 6.18 32.10 6.95
C VAL A 200 6.78 32.38 5.58
N ALA A 201 6.43 31.59 4.57
CA ALA A 201 6.85 31.77 3.19
C ALA A 201 5.61 31.88 2.29
N ASN A 202 5.42 33.05 1.67
CA ASN A 202 4.32 33.34 0.76
C ASN A 202 4.73 34.42 -0.27
N SER A 203 3.78 34.97 -1.03
CA SER A 203 4.06 35.99 -2.04
C SER A 203 4.52 37.35 -1.47
N VAL A 204 4.38 37.58 -0.16
CA VAL A 204 4.68 38.85 0.51
C VAL A 204 5.95 38.77 1.37
N THR A 205 6.25 37.61 1.96
CA THR A 205 7.41 37.40 2.84
C THR A 205 8.13 36.10 2.53
N ASN A 206 9.48 36.11 2.60
CA ASN A 206 10.35 34.99 2.21
C ASN A 206 9.94 34.39 0.85
N SER A 207 9.73 35.25 -0.15
CA SER A 207 9.13 34.89 -1.44
C SER A 207 10.04 34.02 -2.32
N ASP A 208 11.35 34.11 -2.12
CA ASP A 208 12.36 33.23 -2.67
C ASP A 208 12.25 31.80 -2.09
N LEU A 209 12.10 31.67 -0.77
CA LEU A 209 11.82 30.40 -0.10
C LEU A 209 10.46 29.83 -0.55
N PHE A 210 9.43 30.68 -0.66
CA PHE A 210 8.12 30.29 -1.15
C PHE A 210 8.18 29.75 -2.58
N TRP A 211 8.93 30.41 -3.46
CA TRP A 211 9.18 29.93 -4.82
C TRP A 211 9.90 28.58 -4.81
N ALA A 212 10.96 28.43 -4.01
CA ALA A 212 11.74 27.20 -3.92
C ALA A 212 10.91 26.00 -3.42
N LEU A 213 10.06 26.22 -2.42
CA LEU A 213 9.17 25.18 -1.87
C LEU A 213 8.04 24.76 -2.82
N ARG A 214 7.81 25.47 -3.93
CA ARG A 214 6.74 25.16 -4.90
C ARG A 214 7.29 24.42 -6.12
N GLY A 215 7.96 23.29 -5.86
CA GLY A 215 8.47 22.39 -6.90
C GLY A 215 9.98 22.16 -6.89
N GLY A 216 10.74 22.87 -6.04
CA GLY A 216 12.20 22.73 -5.95
C GLY A 216 12.69 21.48 -5.23
N GLY A 217 11.80 20.66 -4.68
CA GLY A 217 12.13 19.42 -3.97
C GLY A 217 11.80 19.46 -2.49
N ASP A 218 11.39 18.31 -1.97
CA ASP A 218 11.12 18.06 -0.57
C ASP A 218 12.41 17.94 0.26
N GLY A 219 12.38 18.40 1.51
CA GLY A 219 13.48 18.22 2.48
C GLY A 219 14.73 19.09 2.28
N ALA A 220 14.80 19.90 1.22
CA ALA A 220 16.00 20.69 0.89
C ALA A 220 16.03 22.09 1.53
N PHE A 221 14.88 22.73 1.72
CA PHE A 221 14.79 24.15 2.10
C PHE A 221 14.34 24.37 3.56
N GLY A 222 13.98 23.30 4.26
CA GLY A 222 13.50 23.30 5.64
C GLY A 222 12.43 22.25 5.88
N VAL A 223 11.92 22.21 7.11
CA VAL A 223 10.84 21.30 7.51
C VAL A 223 9.52 22.06 7.43
N VAL A 224 8.69 21.76 6.41
CA VAL A 224 7.33 22.30 6.32
C VAL A 224 6.48 21.71 7.44
N VAL A 225 5.84 22.56 8.22
CA VAL A 225 4.97 22.15 9.34
C VAL A 225 3.49 22.40 9.06
N GLU A 226 3.18 23.42 8.27
CA GLU A 226 1.83 23.73 7.80
C GLU A 226 1.89 24.30 6.37
N ALA A 227 0.83 24.08 5.60
CA ALA A 227 0.64 24.64 4.27
C ALA A 227 -0.77 25.20 4.13
N THR A 228 -0.94 26.26 3.33
CA THR A 228 -2.25 26.78 2.94
C THR A 228 -2.42 26.68 1.44
N LEU A 229 -3.48 26.01 0.99
CA LEU A 229 -3.79 25.78 -0.42
C LEU A 229 -5.10 26.45 -0.82
N LYS A 230 -5.24 26.76 -2.12
CA LYS A 230 -6.52 27.09 -2.75
C LYS A 230 -7.48 25.90 -2.64
N ALA A 231 -8.74 26.18 -2.32
CA ALA A 231 -9.84 25.22 -2.34
C ALA A 231 -10.90 25.65 -3.36
N PHE A 232 -11.41 24.71 -4.13
CA PHE A 232 -12.29 24.95 -5.27
C PHE A 232 -13.66 24.29 -5.05
N PRO A 233 -14.76 24.84 -5.60
CA PRO A 233 -16.04 24.14 -5.62
C PRO A 233 -15.90 22.78 -6.28
N THR A 234 -16.44 21.73 -5.63
CA THR A 234 -16.42 20.35 -6.14
C THR A 234 -17.09 20.26 -7.51
N PRO A 235 -16.36 19.93 -8.59
CA PRO A 235 -16.96 19.78 -9.91
C PRO A 235 -17.71 18.46 -10.00
N LYS A 236 -18.68 18.40 -10.93
CA LYS A 236 -19.16 17.10 -11.44
C LYS A 236 -18.03 16.41 -12.20
N ILE A 237 -17.89 15.11 -11.99
CA ILE A 237 -16.84 14.29 -12.60
C ILE A 237 -17.47 13.05 -13.21
N THR A 238 -16.92 12.61 -14.33
CA THR A 238 -17.14 11.26 -14.85
C THR A 238 -15.81 10.58 -15.04
N VAL A 239 -15.72 9.34 -14.57
CA VAL A 239 -14.56 8.48 -14.78
C VAL A 239 -14.84 7.59 -15.99
N ALA A 240 -13.95 7.64 -16.98
CA ALA A 240 -13.86 6.69 -18.07
C ALA A 240 -12.76 5.69 -17.75
N ASN A 241 -13.15 4.44 -17.50
CA ASN A 241 -12.24 3.32 -17.37
C ASN A 241 -12.40 2.43 -18.60
N TRP A 242 -11.32 2.14 -19.29
CA TRP A 242 -11.30 1.29 -20.48
C TRP A 242 -10.05 0.43 -20.55
N TRP A 243 -10.22 -0.71 -21.20
CA TRP A 243 -9.18 -1.71 -21.42
C TRP A 243 -9.23 -2.22 -22.86
N ILE A 244 -8.08 -2.38 -23.50
CA ILE A 244 -7.97 -3.02 -24.82
C ILE A 244 -6.79 -3.98 -24.87
N ASN A 245 -7.02 -5.17 -25.40
CA ASN A 245 -6.07 -6.28 -25.45
C ASN A 245 -5.55 -6.52 -26.86
N ALA A 246 -4.37 -7.12 -26.97
CA ALA A 246 -3.98 -7.86 -28.17
C ALA A 246 -4.85 -9.12 -28.32
N THR A 247 -5.17 -9.53 -29.55
CA THR A 247 -5.93 -10.76 -29.81
C THR A 247 -5.10 -12.03 -29.56
N ASN A 248 -3.78 -11.93 -29.60
CA ASN A 248 -2.86 -12.99 -29.23
C ASN A 248 -1.89 -12.47 -28.15
N THR A 249 -2.01 -12.97 -26.93
CA THR A 249 -1.17 -12.57 -25.80
C THR A 249 0.24 -13.19 -25.85
N ALA A 250 0.45 -14.22 -26.67
CA ALA A 250 1.73 -14.92 -26.83
C ALA A 250 2.57 -14.40 -28.02
N ASP A 251 1.99 -13.59 -28.90
CA ASP A 251 2.67 -12.96 -30.03
C ASP A 251 2.23 -11.50 -30.14
N LEU A 252 3.02 -10.62 -29.52
CA LEU A 252 2.85 -9.17 -29.56
C LEU A 252 3.35 -8.63 -30.90
N GLY A 253 2.66 -9.04 -31.97
CA GLY A 253 2.98 -8.63 -33.32
C GLY A 253 2.94 -7.11 -33.49
N GLN A 254 3.45 -6.65 -34.63
CA GLN A 254 3.54 -5.23 -35.02
C GLN A 254 2.23 -4.44 -34.78
N GLY A 255 1.07 -5.09 -34.86
CA GLY A 255 -0.25 -4.48 -34.69
C GLY A 255 -0.52 -3.80 -33.34
N PHE A 256 -0.02 -4.33 -32.21
CA PHE A 256 -0.16 -3.66 -30.91
C PHE A 256 0.65 -2.36 -30.88
N TRP A 257 1.90 -2.42 -31.35
CA TRP A 257 2.79 -1.27 -31.40
C TRP A 257 2.42 -0.26 -32.50
N ASP A 258 1.66 -0.67 -33.51
CA ASP A 258 1.01 0.24 -34.47
C ASP A 258 -0.19 0.96 -33.85
N ALA A 259 -0.91 0.31 -32.93
CA ALA A 259 -2.06 0.88 -32.23
C ALA A 259 -1.65 1.83 -31.09
N ALA A 260 -0.56 1.53 -30.36
CA ALA A 260 -0.13 2.27 -29.17
C ALA A 260 0.17 3.78 -29.37
N PRO A 261 0.64 4.25 -30.53
CA PRO A 261 0.78 5.69 -30.81
C PRO A 261 -0.56 6.42 -30.94
N TYR A 262 -1.64 5.71 -31.31
CA TYR A 262 -2.92 6.35 -31.59
C TYR A 262 -3.54 7.04 -30.37
N PRO A 263 -3.67 6.42 -29.18
CA PRO A 263 -4.12 7.11 -27.96
C PRO A 263 -3.32 8.38 -27.66
N HIS A 264 -1.99 8.32 -27.79
CA HIS A 264 -1.12 9.48 -27.60
C HIS A 264 -1.47 10.63 -28.54
N SER A 265 -1.86 10.34 -29.79
CA SER A 265 -2.32 11.38 -30.73
C SER A 265 -3.65 12.03 -30.34
N GLN A 266 -4.47 11.36 -29.53
CA GLN A 266 -5.78 11.87 -29.09
C GLN A 266 -5.70 12.67 -27.78
N PHE A 267 -4.66 12.44 -26.96
CA PHE A 267 -4.52 13.10 -25.66
C PHE A 267 -4.48 14.63 -25.72
N PRO A 268 -3.85 15.31 -26.71
CA PRO A 268 -3.89 16.77 -26.79
C PRO A 268 -5.32 17.33 -26.86
N ASP A 269 -6.16 16.76 -27.72
CA ASP A 269 -7.55 17.21 -27.91
C ASP A 269 -8.44 16.86 -26.71
N LEU A 270 -8.23 15.69 -26.11
CA LEU A 270 -8.91 15.29 -24.87
C LEU A 270 -8.54 16.22 -23.71
N ASN A 271 -7.26 16.57 -23.59
CA ASN A 271 -6.77 17.51 -22.57
C ASN A 271 -7.35 18.92 -22.75
N LEU A 272 -7.52 19.41 -23.98
CA LEU A 272 -8.18 20.70 -24.25
C LEU A 272 -9.65 20.70 -23.80
N LYS A 273 -10.28 19.52 -23.75
CA LYS A 273 -11.64 19.32 -23.23
C LYS A 273 -11.66 19.01 -21.73
N SER A 274 -10.58 19.21 -21.00
CA SER A 274 -10.48 18.87 -19.56
C SER A 274 -10.72 17.38 -19.26
N VAL A 275 -10.39 16.50 -20.22
CA VAL A 275 -10.33 15.04 -20.02
C VAL A 275 -8.86 14.68 -19.76
N GLN A 276 -8.60 14.05 -18.63
CA GLN A 276 -7.25 13.88 -18.10
C GLN A 276 -7.18 12.67 -17.18
N GLY A 277 -6.03 12.02 -17.10
CA GLY A 277 -5.90 10.83 -16.28
C GLY A 277 -4.65 10.04 -16.58
N TYR A 278 -4.73 8.74 -16.35
CA TYR A 278 -3.60 7.83 -16.44
C TYR A 278 -3.82 6.80 -17.53
N TYR A 279 -2.75 6.54 -18.27
CA TYR A 279 -2.70 5.57 -19.34
C TYR A 279 -1.54 4.62 -19.07
N TYR A 280 -1.83 3.33 -19.12
CA TYR A 280 -0.90 2.26 -18.84
C TYR A 280 -0.74 1.41 -20.09
N VAL A 281 0.50 1.17 -20.47
CA VAL A 281 0.87 0.26 -21.56
C VAL A 281 1.52 -0.95 -20.94
N TYR A 282 0.86 -2.09 -21.09
CA TYR A 282 1.37 -3.40 -20.76
C TYR A 282 1.91 -4.05 -22.04
N PRO A 283 2.70 -5.13 -21.94
CA PRO A 283 3.16 -5.84 -23.13
C PRO A 283 2.01 -6.25 -24.07
N ASN A 284 0.89 -6.71 -23.53
CA ASN A 284 -0.25 -7.26 -24.27
C ASN A 284 -1.53 -6.42 -24.21
N ALA A 285 -1.52 -5.27 -23.54
CA ALA A 285 -2.73 -4.51 -23.26
C ALA A 285 -2.48 -3.03 -23.05
N MET A 286 -3.54 -2.25 -23.20
CA MET A 286 -3.56 -0.83 -22.86
C MET A 286 -4.77 -0.55 -21.95
N LYS A 287 -4.54 0.20 -20.87
CA LYS A 287 -5.58 0.65 -19.94
C LYS A 287 -5.59 2.17 -19.86
N GLY A 288 -6.78 2.76 -19.86
CA GLY A 288 -6.96 4.16 -19.56
C GLY A 288 -7.94 4.36 -18.40
N ILE A 289 -7.56 5.23 -17.47
CA ILE A 289 -8.43 5.76 -16.42
C ILE A 289 -8.41 7.27 -16.55
N PHE A 290 -9.49 7.85 -17.06
CA PHE A 290 -9.57 9.28 -17.37
C PHE A 290 -10.77 9.92 -16.69
N LEU A 291 -10.58 11.12 -16.17
CA LEU A 291 -11.60 11.94 -15.56
C LEU A 291 -11.97 13.08 -16.51
N ALA A 292 -13.27 13.27 -16.69
CA ALA A 292 -13.85 14.44 -17.34
C ALA A 292 -14.60 15.26 -16.29
N ALA A 293 -14.35 16.56 -16.21
CA ALA A 293 -14.92 17.42 -15.18
C ALA A 293 -15.72 18.60 -15.76
N GLY A 294 -16.81 18.98 -15.08
CA GLY A 294 -17.64 20.11 -15.49
C GLY A 294 -18.51 19.78 -16.71
N GLU A 295 -18.40 20.56 -17.79
CA GLU A 295 -19.24 20.40 -18.99
C GLU A 295 -19.03 19.07 -19.73
N GLN A 296 -17.88 18.42 -19.54
CA GLN A 296 -17.61 17.10 -20.12
C GLN A 296 -17.98 15.94 -19.18
N ALA A 297 -18.52 16.24 -17.99
CA ALA A 297 -19.09 15.21 -17.12
C ALA A 297 -20.45 14.72 -17.67
N GLY A 298 -20.85 13.54 -17.21
CA GLY A 298 -21.94 12.70 -17.71
C GLY A 298 -21.45 11.56 -18.60
N SER A 299 -21.96 10.35 -18.36
CA SER A 299 -21.61 9.15 -19.14
C SER A 299 -21.85 9.28 -20.64
N ALA A 300 -22.86 10.07 -21.07
CA ALA A 300 -23.12 10.32 -22.49
C ALA A 300 -22.00 11.13 -23.17
N ALA A 301 -21.51 12.18 -22.51
CA ALA A 301 -20.39 12.99 -22.99
C ALA A 301 -19.10 12.16 -23.02
N ALA A 302 -18.83 11.41 -21.95
CA ALA A 302 -17.69 10.50 -21.88
C ALA A 302 -17.71 9.45 -23.01
N LYS A 303 -18.88 8.86 -23.30
CA LYS A 303 -19.06 7.92 -24.41
C LYS A 303 -18.77 8.58 -25.76
N ALA A 304 -19.29 9.77 -26.01
CA ALA A 304 -19.06 10.51 -27.26
C ALA A 304 -17.57 10.84 -27.48
N LEU A 305 -16.81 11.04 -26.40
CA LEU A 305 -15.37 11.29 -26.45
C LEU A 305 -14.56 10.01 -26.67
N TRP A 306 -14.86 8.94 -25.93
CA TRP A 306 -14.02 7.74 -25.90
C TRP A 306 -14.41 6.69 -26.94
N ASP A 307 -15.67 6.59 -27.35
CA ASP A 307 -16.08 5.54 -28.29
C ASP A 307 -15.37 5.60 -29.65
N PRO A 308 -15.21 6.77 -30.30
CA PRO A 308 -14.46 6.84 -31.56
C PRO A 308 -13.01 6.40 -31.40
N VAL A 309 -12.38 6.79 -30.28
CA VAL A 309 -11.00 6.41 -29.94
C VAL A 309 -10.89 4.89 -29.76
N LEU A 310 -11.77 4.31 -28.94
CA LEU A 310 -11.75 2.88 -28.65
C LEU A 310 -12.14 2.02 -29.85
N THR A 311 -13.05 2.51 -30.71
CA THR A 311 -13.42 1.84 -31.96
C THR A 311 -12.26 1.83 -32.95
N LYS A 312 -11.54 2.96 -33.08
CA LYS A 312 -10.34 3.02 -33.93
C LYS A 312 -9.22 2.13 -33.40
N LEU A 313 -9.00 2.08 -32.09
CA LEU A 313 -8.05 1.17 -31.46
C LEU A 313 -8.35 -0.31 -31.76
N ALA A 314 -9.61 -0.72 -31.65
CA ALA A 314 -10.05 -2.08 -31.97
C ALA A 314 -9.95 -2.42 -33.47
N SER A 315 -9.76 -1.43 -34.36
CA SER A 315 -9.63 -1.66 -35.81
C SER A 315 -8.20 -2.01 -36.25
N TYR A 316 -7.20 -1.85 -35.37
CA TYR A 316 -5.83 -2.24 -35.70
C TYR A 316 -5.72 -3.76 -35.75
N SER A 317 -4.90 -4.27 -36.66
CA SER A 317 -4.64 -5.70 -36.77
C SER A 317 -4.07 -6.23 -35.45
N GLY A 318 -4.51 -7.40 -35.00
CA GLY A 318 -4.02 -7.98 -33.75
C GLY A 318 -4.57 -7.33 -32.47
N MET A 319 -5.58 -6.46 -32.54
CA MET A 319 -6.28 -5.89 -31.38
C MET A 319 -7.65 -6.53 -31.17
N ALA A 320 -8.04 -6.76 -29.92
CA ALA A 320 -9.37 -7.19 -29.53
C ALA A 320 -10.31 -5.98 -29.33
N ALA A 321 -11.62 -6.23 -29.32
CA ALA A 321 -12.58 -5.21 -28.93
C ALA A 321 -12.38 -4.82 -27.46
N ALA A 322 -12.61 -3.55 -27.11
CA ALA A 322 -12.49 -3.08 -25.73
C ALA A 322 -13.59 -3.70 -24.85
N GLU A 323 -13.21 -4.53 -23.88
CA GLU A 323 -14.15 -5.35 -23.09
C GLU A 323 -14.80 -4.60 -21.91
N SER A 324 -14.26 -3.44 -21.50
CA SER A 324 -14.70 -2.78 -20.26
C SER A 324 -14.81 -1.25 -20.39
N LYS A 325 -15.79 -0.73 -21.16
CA LYS A 325 -16.11 0.72 -21.16
C LYS A 325 -17.03 1.07 -19.99
N LYS A 326 -16.49 1.31 -18.79
CA LYS A 326 -17.29 1.79 -17.64
C LYS A 326 -17.18 3.31 -17.54
N TYR A 327 -18.31 3.99 -17.69
CA TYR A 327 -18.44 5.44 -17.50
C TYR A 327 -19.39 5.70 -16.34
N PHE A 328 -18.87 6.24 -15.23
CA PHE A 328 -19.68 6.53 -14.05
C PHE A 328 -19.40 7.93 -13.51
N ASP A 329 -20.43 8.54 -12.92
CA ASP A 329 -20.33 9.86 -12.32
C ASP A 329 -19.80 9.74 -10.88
N ALA A 330 -18.86 10.61 -10.53
CA ALA A 330 -18.16 10.62 -9.24
C ALA A 330 -18.25 12.00 -8.55
N ARG A 331 -18.06 12.03 -7.24
CA ARG A 331 -17.92 13.26 -6.41
C ARG A 331 -16.57 13.27 -5.69
N PHE A 332 -16.04 14.44 -5.36
CA PHE A 332 -14.94 14.56 -4.39
C PHE A 332 -15.53 14.63 -3.00
N GLY A 333 -15.26 13.64 -2.16
CA GLY A 333 -15.76 13.52 -0.79
C GLY A 333 -15.97 12.06 -0.38
N PRO A 334 -16.36 11.76 0.88
CA PRO A 334 -16.85 10.44 1.24
C PRO A 334 -17.91 10.04 0.23
N MET A 335 -17.74 8.89 -0.42
CA MET A 335 -18.67 8.36 -1.40
C MET A 335 -19.96 7.85 -0.72
N GLY A 336 -20.69 8.74 -0.05
CA GLY A 336 -21.93 8.44 0.65
C GLY A 336 -23.16 8.65 -0.24
N GLU A 337 -23.42 7.72 -1.15
CA GLU A 337 -24.77 7.29 -1.59
C GLU A 337 -24.64 6.04 -2.48
N CYS A 338 -24.15 4.95 -1.88
CA CYS A 338 -24.67 3.60 -2.10
C CYS A 338 -24.93 3.07 -0.68
N GLU A 339 -26.19 2.78 -0.34
CA GLU A 339 -26.59 2.38 1.01
C GLU A 339 -25.90 1.07 1.44
N GLY A 340 -25.01 1.14 2.44
CA GLY A 340 -24.48 -0.01 3.18
C GLY A 340 -23.13 0.25 3.85
N ASP A 341 -23.10 0.21 5.18
CA ASP A 341 -21.89 0.05 6.03
C ASP A 341 -21.03 1.30 6.35
N GLY A 342 -21.56 2.12 7.25
CA GLY A 342 -20.86 3.22 7.93
C GLY A 342 -19.80 2.80 8.96
N HIS A 343 -18.82 1.97 8.59
CA HIS A 343 -17.74 1.52 9.49
C HIS A 343 -16.38 2.24 9.29
N GLY A 344 -16.15 2.88 8.15
CA GLY A 344 -14.87 3.57 7.84
C GLY A 344 -14.60 4.88 8.60
N HIS A 345 -15.65 5.54 9.12
CA HIS A 345 -15.51 6.80 9.85
C HIS A 345 -15.00 6.63 11.30
N GLU A 346 -15.08 5.42 11.87
CA GLU A 346 -14.71 5.13 13.26
C GLU A 346 -13.18 4.93 13.42
N GLU A 347 -12.48 4.40 12.42
CA GLU A 347 -11.06 4.00 12.54
C GLU A 347 -10.07 5.16 12.47
N MET A 348 -10.37 6.23 11.71
CA MET A 348 -9.56 7.45 11.76
C MET A 348 -9.67 8.16 13.12
N ARG A 349 -10.80 7.99 13.80
CA ARG A 349 -11.05 8.47 15.17
C ARG A 349 -10.25 7.70 16.22
N LEU A 350 -9.84 6.45 15.93
CA LEU A 350 -9.07 5.60 16.87
C LEU A 350 -7.58 5.91 16.90
N LYS A 351 -6.99 6.50 15.84
CA LYS A 351 -5.61 7.04 15.88
C LYS A 351 -5.46 8.21 16.88
N GLU A 352 -6.55 8.93 17.15
CA GLU A 352 -6.57 10.09 18.05
C GLU A 352 -6.66 9.73 19.55
N GLN A 353 -6.89 8.45 19.89
CA GLN A 353 -7.07 7.99 21.28
C GLN A 353 -5.88 7.18 21.83
N LEU A 354 -4.77 7.05 21.10
CA LEU A 354 -3.59 6.34 21.62
C LEU A 354 -2.98 7.11 22.81
N PRO A 355 -2.89 6.50 24.00
CA PRO A 355 -2.22 7.12 25.13
C PRO A 355 -0.70 7.24 24.87
N GLN A 356 -0.14 8.41 25.14
CA GLN A 356 1.31 8.67 25.17
C GLN A 356 1.85 8.44 26.61
N PRO A 357 3.16 8.22 26.86
CA PRO A 357 4.25 7.69 26.02
C PRO A 357 4.99 6.50 26.70
N VAL A 358 5.82 5.77 25.93
CA VAL A 358 6.90 4.92 26.47
C VAL A 358 8.20 5.72 26.51
N THR A 359 8.72 5.97 27.72
CA THR A 359 10.04 6.58 27.94
C THR A 359 11.15 5.55 27.69
N ILE A 360 12.12 5.85 26.83
CA ILE A 360 13.32 4.99 26.63
C ILE A 360 14.58 5.71 27.13
N ARG A 361 15.39 5.00 27.91
CA ARG A 361 16.65 5.47 28.51
C ARG A 361 17.77 5.53 27.48
N ILE A 362 18.58 6.59 27.60
CA ILE A 362 19.77 6.89 26.79
C ILE A 362 20.93 5.96 27.20
N PHE A 363 21.60 5.34 26.21
CA PHE A 363 22.94 4.74 26.37
C PHE A 363 23.94 5.46 25.46
N PRO A 364 25.23 5.55 25.84
CA PRO A 364 26.22 6.37 25.13
C PRO A 364 26.66 5.75 23.78
N PRO A 365 27.12 6.58 22.82
CA PRO A 365 27.33 6.18 21.42
C PRO A 365 28.60 5.34 21.21
N VAL A 366 28.51 4.37 20.32
CA VAL A 366 29.66 3.61 19.79
C VAL A 366 30.11 4.22 18.47
N VAL A 367 31.32 4.79 18.44
CA VAL A 367 31.95 5.34 17.23
C VAL A 367 32.52 4.21 16.37
N ARG A 368 32.21 4.15 15.08
CA ARG A 368 32.96 3.33 14.10
C ARG A 368 33.45 4.17 12.91
N GLN A 369 34.68 3.87 12.50
CA GLN A 369 35.53 4.63 11.56
C GLN A 369 35.13 4.48 10.09
N LYS A 370 35.37 5.55 9.32
CA LYS A 370 35.19 5.71 7.87
C LYS A 370 36.02 4.71 7.04
N LYS A 371 35.44 4.17 5.97
CA LYS A 371 36.18 3.71 4.77
C LYS A 371 35.56 4.30 3.50
N THR A 372 36.43 4.83 2.65
CA THR A 372 36.17 5.50 1.36
C THR A 372 36.03 4.50 0.21
N PHE A 373 35.13 4.76 -0.74
CA PHE A 373 34.96 4.01 -2.00
C PHE A 373 35.59 4.76 -3.20
N SER A 374 36.13 4.01 -4.17
CA SER A 374 36.58 4.52 -5.48
C SER A 374 35.86 3.80 -6.64
N ALA A 375 35.77 4.49 -7.79
CA ALA A 375 34.90 4.24 -8.94
C ALA A 375 35.28 3.05 -9.87
N PHE A 376 34.28 2.56 -10.61
CA PHE A 376 34.37 1.54 -11.67
C PHE A 376 34.81 2.10 -13.03
N PRO A 377 35.47 1.29 -13.88
CA PRO A 377 35.31 1.35 -15.33
C PRO A 377 34.86 0.00 -15.93
N GLY A 378 34.12 0.06 -17.04
CA GLY A 378 33.34 -1.06 -17.58
C GLY A 378 33.97 -1.87 -18.73
N THR A 379 33.13 -2.70 -19.36
CA THR A 379 33.01 -3.10 -20.78
C THR A 379 32.20 -4.40 -20.87
N ALA A 380 31.33 -4.51 -21.88
CA ALA A 380 30.48 -5.69 -22.14
C ALA A 380 31.16 -6.68 -23.11
N PRO A 381 30.88 -8.00 -23.00
CA PRO A 381 30.99 -8.94 -24.11
C PRO A 381 29.68 -9.75 -24.35
N PRO A 382 29.61 -10.52 -25.47
CA PRO A 382 28.40 -10.72 -26.28
C PRO A 382 27.68 -12.07 -26.10
N GLU A 383 26.54 -12.19 -26.81
CA GLU A 383 25.57 -13.29 -26.96
C GLU A 383 26.14 -14.73 -27.00
N HIS A 384 25.46 -15.68 -26.35
CA HIS A 384 25.07 -16.97 -26.96
C HIS A 384 24.16 -17.88 -26.10
N ASN A 385 23.10 -18.37 -26.76
CA ASN A 385 22.48 -19.71 -26.79
C ASN A 385 22.05 -20.49 -25.52
N HIS A 386 20.81 -20.99 -25.64
CA HIS A 386 20.07 -21.86 -24.74
C HIS A 386 20.81 -23.14 -24.31
N GLY A 387 20.90 -23.35 -23.00
CA GLY A 387 21.22 -24.65 -22.40
C GLY A 387 21.82 -24.50 -21.00
N THR A 388 21.07 -24.94 -19.99
CA THR A 388 21.37 -24.90 -18.54
C THR A 388 21.24 -23.51 -17.89
N ARG A 389 20.36 -23.46 -16.87
CA ARG A 389 20.03 -22.26 -16.09
C ARG A 389 21.22 -21.94 -15.17
N ALA A 390 22.17 -21.15 -15.66
CA ALA A 390 23.23 -20.58 -14.85
C ALA A 390 23.58 -19.16 -15.31
N ASP A 391 23.69 -18.29 -14.31
CA ASP A 391 24.22 -16.92 -14.31
C ASP A 391 23.17 -15.78 -14.35
N THR A 392 22.52 -15.56 -13.22
CA THR A 392 21.48 -14.54 -12.98
C THR A 392 22.02 -13.17 -12.57
N GLY A 393 23.32 -12.87 -12.77
CA GLY A 393 23.90 -11.59 -12.33
C GLY A 393 23.70 -11.31 -10.83
N ILE A 394 23.45 -12.37 -10.06
CA ILE A 394 23.14 -12.29 -8.63
C ILE A 394 24.46 -12.06 -7.89
N PRO A 395 24.56 -11.03 -7.03
CA PRO A 395 25.79 -10.71 -6.30
C PRO A 395 26.32 -11.90 -5.49
N GLU A 396 27.64 -12.02 -5.39
CA GLU A 396 28.32 -13.00 -4.54
C GLU A 396 27.72 -13.01 -3.11
N GLY A 397 27.29 -14.19 -2.65
CA GLY A 397 26.70 -14.39 -1.32
C GLY A 397 25.17 -14.20 -1.22
N PHE A 398 24.46 -14.11 -2.34
CA PHE A 398 23.01 -14.27 -2.35
C PHE A 398 22.66 -15.76 -2.35
N ILE A 399 21.76 -16.17 -1.45
CA ILE A 399 21.37 -17.56 -1.29
C ILE A 399 19.98 -17.72 -1.88
N ILE A 400 19.90 -18.44 -2.99
CA ILE A 400 18.62 -18.88 -3.54
C ILE A 400 18.28 -20.18 -2.84
N GLU A 401 17.32 -20.12 -1.93
CA GLU A 401 16.78 -21.32 -1.30
C GLU A 401 16.15 -22.20 -2.38
N PRO A 402 16.54 -23.48 -2.48
CA PRO A 402 15.92 -24.38 -3.45
C PRO A 402 14.47 -24.65 -3.05
N ASP A 403 13.61 -24.78 -4.06
CA ASP A 403 12.23 -25.20 -3.89
C ASP A 403 12.15 -26.55 -3.14
N LEU A 404 11.10 -26.71 -2.33
CA LEU A 404 10.81 -27.96 -1.65
C LEU A 404 10.18 -28.95 -2.63
N ASP A 405 11.04 -29.74 -3.27
CA ASP A 405 10.64 -30.84 -4.15
C ASP A 405 10.63 -32.16 -3.37
N ILE A 406 9.42 -32.74 -3.21
CA ILE A 406 9.23 -34.02 -2.50
C ILE A 406 9.88 -35.22 -3.21
N THR A 407 10.28 -35.08 -4.47
CA THR A 407 11.00 -36.12 -5.21
C THR A 407 12.49 -36.15 -4.89
N ASN A 408 13.00 -35.09 -4.27
CA ASN A 408 14.39 -34.96 -3.83
C ASN A 408 14.52 -35.22 -2.32
N PRO A 409 15.71 -35.66 -1.85
CA PRO A 409 15.98 -35.72 -0.43
C PRO A 409 15.93 -34.31 0.19
N PRO A 410 15.46 -34.16 1.45
CA PRO A 410 15.45 -32.87 2.13
C PRO A 410 16.86 -32.31 2.28
N VAL A 411 16.95 -30.98 2.23
CA VAL A 411 18.21 -30.25 2.42
C VAL A 411 18.69 -30.42 3.86
N THR A 412 17.75 -30.47 4.82
CA THR A 412 18.06 -30.66 6.23
C THR A 412 18.31 -32.14 6.56
N PRO A 413 19.49 -32.50 7.13
CA PRO A 413 19.79 -33.87 7.50
C PRO A 413 18.77 -34.44 8.49
N GLY A 414 18.23 -35.63 8.17
CA GLY A 414 17.24 -36.32 9.00
C GLY A 414 15.85 -35.66 9.01
N ALA A 415 15.61 -34.66 8.16
CA ALA A 415 14.29 -34.09 7.98
C ALA A 415 13.41 -34.96 7.09
N THR A 416 12.12 -34.65 7.08
CA THR A 416 11.10 -35.26 6.23
C THR A 416 10.41 -34.16 5.44
N LEU A 417 10.17 -34.40 4.15
CA LEU A 417 9.33 -33.56 3.32
C LEU A 417 7.91 -34.11 3.28
N LYS A 418 6.93 -33.22 3.35
CA LYS A 418 5.53 -33.58 3.19
C LYS A 418 4.79 -32.48 2.46
N LYS A 419 4.21 -32.84 1.32
CA LYS A 419 3.27 -31.99 0.57
C LYS A 419 1.85 -32.34 0.95
N ILE A 420 1.04 -31.33 1.25
CA ILE A 420 -0.38 -31.46 1.54
C ILE A 420 -1.13 -30.63 0.51
N LYS A 421 -2.17 -31.22 -0.08
CA LYS A 421 -3.03 -30.60 -1.08
C LYS A 421 -4.38 -30.30 -0.45
N TYR A 422 -4.88 -29.08 -0.63
CA TYR A 422 -6.13 -28.56 -0.11
C TYR A 422 -7.04 -28.14 -1.27
N GLY A 423 -8.35 -28.17 -1.07
CA GLY A 423 -9.37 -27.91 -2.10
C GLY A 423 -10.21 -29.16 -2.42
N PRO A 424 -10.84 -29.21 -3.60
CA PRO A 424 -10.74 -28.28 -4.72
C PRO A 424 -11.50 -26.95 -4.52
N TRP A 425 -11.02 -25.90 -5.17
CA TRP A 425 -11.80 -24.69 -5.46
C TRP A 425 -12.01 -24.58 -6.96
N THR A 426 -13.25 -24.31 -7.38
CA THR A 426 -13.58 -24.09 -8.78
C THR A 426 -13.96 -22.64 -8.96
N LEU A 427 -13.21 -21.93 -9.79
CA LEU A 427 -13.33 -20.50 -10.06
C LEU A 427 -13.66 -20.30 -11.54
N ALA A 428 -14.71 -19.57 -11.83
CA ALA A 428 -15.00 -19.07 -13.18
C ALA A 428 -13.88 -18.13 -13.67
N GLY A 429 -13.83 -17.86 -14.97
CA GLY A 429 -12.86 -16.93 -15.52
C GLY A 429 -13.05 -15.51 -15.00
N GLY A 430 -11.97 -14.86 -14.56
CA GLY A 430 -12.01 -13.55 -13.90
C GLY A 430 -12.66 -13.55 -12.50
N GLU A 431 -12.81 -14.73 -11.88
CA GLU A 431 -13.29 -14.87 -10.51
C GLU A 431 -12.11 -14.90 -9.53
N GLU A 432 -12.34 -14.31 -8.36
CA GLU A 432 -11.44 -14.36 -7.22
C GLU A 432 -12.19 -14.91 -6.00
N LEU A 433 -11.48 -15.68 -5.19
CA LEU A 433 -11.93 -16.14 -3.88
C LEU A 433 -11.17 -15.32 -2.85
N GLU A 434 -11.83 -14.40 -2.16
CA GLU A 434 -11.19 -13.50 -1.20
C GLU A 434 -11.33 -14.00 0.24
N ASN A 435 -10.24 -13.94 1.00
CA ASN A 435 -10.19 -14.19 2.44
C ASN A 435 -10.93 -15.44 2.92
N ASP A 436 -10.97 -16.49 2.09
CA ASP A 436 -11.68 -17.72 2.46
C ASP A 436 -10.91 -18.45 3.55
N ARG A 437 -11.59 -18.72 4.66
CA ARG A 437 -10.99 -19.34 5.84
C ARG A 437 -11.27 -20.83 5.86
N ILE A 438 -10.20 -21.62 5.75
CA ILE A 438 -10.25 -23.06 5.98
C ILE A 438 -9.79 -23.37 7.40
N GLY A 439 -10.72 -23.84 8.22
CA GLY A 439 -10.43 -24.33 9.56
C GLY A 439 -9.89 -25.77 9.56
N ARG A 440 -8.97 -26.08 10.48
CA ARG A 440 -8.51 -27.44 10.79
C ARG A 440 -7.97 -28.22 9.59
N ILE A 441 -7.09 -27.59 8.83
CA ILE A 441 -6.46 -28.14 7.61
C ILE A 441 -5.47 -29.30 7.87
N GLY A 442 -5.48 -29.88 9.06
CA GLY A 442 -4.46 -30.85 9.49
C GLY A 442 -3.06 -30.23 9.56
N LYS A 443 -2.09 -31.01 10.03
CA LYS A 443 -0.70 -30.58 10.16
C LYS A 443 0.25 -31.60 9.55
N PRO A 444 1.43 -31.19 9.08
CA PRO A 444 2.39 -32.11 8.48
C PRO A 444 2.88 -33.17 9.48
N CYS A 445 3.02 -32.80 10.75
CA CYS A 445 3.56 -33.67 11.80
C CYS A 445 3.08 -33.27 13.21
N SER A 446 3.30 -34.14 14.19
CA SER A 446 3.07 -33.90 15.62
C SER A 446 4.39 -33.99 16.38
N ASN A 447 4.62 -33.10 17.35
CA ASN A 447 5.84 -33.02 18.14
C ASN A 447 7.09 -32.93 17.24
N CYS A 448 7.09 -31.91 16.40
CA CYS A 448 8.13 -31.66 15.39
C CYS A 448 8.49 -30.17 15.32
N TYR A 449 9.62 -29.88 14.67
CA TYR A 449 10.00 -28.54 14.25
C TYR A 449 9.85 -28.43 12.73
N LEU A 450 9.02 -27.48 12.27
CA LEU A 450 8.96 -27.11 10.85
C LEU A 450 10.19 -26.26 10.52
N THR A 451 11.02 -26.72 9.60
CA THR A 451 12.29 -26.09 9.22
C THR A 451 12.20 -25.31 7.92
N ALA A 452 11.30 -25.70 7.02
CA ALA A 452 10.96 -24.92 5.84
C ALA A 452 9.48 -25.09 5.45
N ILE A 453 8.90 -24.05 4.85
CA ILE A 453 7.51 -24.04 4.38
C ILE A 453 7.46 -23.39 3.00
N GLN A 454 6.69 -23.98 2.08
CA GLN A 454 6.40 -23.44 0.75
C GLN A 454 4.93 -23.59 0.43
N ALA A 455 4.29 -22.51 -0.01
CA ALA A 455 2.97 -22.55 -0.62
C ALA A 455 3.10 -22.61 -2.15
N GLY A 456 2.18 -23.32 -2.79
CA GLY A 456 2.06 -23.38 -4.24
C GLY A 456 0.62 -23.64 -4.64
N LEU A 457 0.36 -23.59 -5.94
CA LEU A 457 -0.97 -23.83 -6.49
C LEU A 457 -0.86 -24.83 -7.63
N GLU A 458 -1.82 -25.75 -7.71
CA GLU A 458 -1.87 -26.77 -8.75
C GLU A 458 -3.26 -26.87 -9.38
N TYR A 459 -3.29 -27.27 -10.65
CA TYR A 459 -4.50 -27.74 -11.31
C TYR A 459 -4.84 -29.19 -10.91
N ALA A 460 -5.99 -29.66 -11.38
CA ALA A 460 -6.47 -31.03 -11.13
C ALA A 460 -5.52 -32.12 -11.67
N ASP A 461 -4.80 -31.83 -12.76
CA ASP A 461 -3.82 -32.73 -13.36
C ASP A 461 -2.45 -32.73 -12.64
N GLY A 462 -2.28 -31.89 -11.61
CA GLY A 462 -1.05 -31.76 -10.85
C GLY A 462 -0.02 -30.81 -11.45
N THR A 463 -0.33 -30.16 -12.58
CA THR A 463 0.51 -29.09 -13.13
C THR A 463 0.43 -27.83 -12.26
N VAL A 464 1.52 -27.05 -12.23
CA VAL A 464 1.60 -25.81 -11.45
C VAL A 464 0.65 -24.77 -12.04
N ALA A 465 -0.15 -24.16 -11.17
CA ALA A 465 -0.93 -22.97 -11.49
C ALA A 465 -0.15 -21.73 -11.01
N ASN A 466 0.07 -20.76 -11.91
CA ASN A 466 0.61 -19.44 -11.62
C ASN A 466 0.07 -18.40 -12.61
N ILE A 467 0.54 -17.14 -12.50
CA ILE A 467 0.12 -16.05 -13.38
C ILE A 467 0.32 -16.39 -14.88
N ASP A 468 1.38 -17.10 -15.23
CA ASP A 468 1.67 -17.49 -16.63
C ASP A 468 0.70 -18.54 -17.16
N THR A 469 0.10 -19.34 -16.29
CA THR A 469 -0.89 -20.37 -16.65
C THR A 469 -2.34 -19.92 -16.42
N GLY A 470 -2.54 -18.66 -15.99
CA GLY A 470 -3.83 -18.01 -15.87
C GLY A 470 -4.54 -18.18 -14.54
N ALA A 471 -3.87 -18.65 -13.48
CA ALA A 471 -4.44 -18.65 -12.13
C ALA A 471 -3.34 -18.62 -11.06
N TRP A 472 -3.54 -17.87 -9.99
CA TRP A 472 -2.50 -17.69 -8.97
C TRP A 472 -3.05 -17.61 -7.55
N LEU A 473 -2.16 -17.90 -6.60
CA LEU A 473 -2.38 -17.77 -5.17
C LEU A 473 -1.89 -16.37 -4.81
N HIS A 474 -2.81 -15.41 -4.80
CA HIS A 474 -2.47 -14.01 -4.58
C HIS A 474 -1.90 -13.79 -3.17
N HIS A 475 -2.54 -14.36 -2.15
CA HIS A 475 -1.95 -14.46 -0.81
C HIS A 475 -2.62 -15.55 0.03
N MET A 476 -1.88 -16.07 1.00
CA MET A 476 -2.42 -16.90 2.07
C MET A 476 -1.72 -16.60 3.39
N VAL A 477 -2.41 -16.89 4.49
CA VAL A 477 -1.88 -16.83 5.85
C VAL A 477 -2.21 -18.13 6.57
N LEU A 478 -1.19 -18.76 7.13
CA LEU A 478 -1.25 -19.95 7.97
C LEU A 478 -1.27 -19.54 9.44
N TYR A 479 -2.26 -20.01 10.19
CA TYR A 479 -2.46 -19.76 11.61
C TYR A 479 -2.34 -21.05 12.41
N ASN A 480 -1.96 -20.93 13.69
CA ASN A 480 -1.97 -22.01 14.67
C ASN A 480 -2.89 -21.66 15.85
N PHE A 481 -3.96 -22.45 15.99
CA PHE A 481 -5.03 -22.30 17.00
C PHE A 481 -4.80 -23.11 18.29
N GLY A 482 -3.54 -23.39 18.65
CA GLY A 482 -3.23 -24.12 19.89
C GLY A 482 -3.65 -23.36 21.17
N LEU A 483 -4.04 -24.11 22.22
CA LEU A 483 -4.50 -23.61 23.55
C LEU A 483 -3.55 -22.62 24.26
N ARG A 484 -2.32 -22.41 23.76
CA ARG A 484 -1.32 -21.46 24.27
C ARG A 484 -0.56 -20.73 23.16
N LYS A 485 -1.10 -20.71 21.94
CA LYS A 485 -0.49 -20.10 20.77
C LYS A 485 -1.12 -18.74 20.54
N ALA A 486 -0.64 -17.76 21.27
CA ALA A 486 -0.98 -16.36 21.05
C ALA A 486 -0.06 -15.76 20.00
N ASP A 487 -0.60 -14.89 19.15
CA ASP A 487 0.22 -14.03 18.31
C ASP A 487 1.10 -13.13 19.19
N THR A 488 2.38 -13.03 18.83
CA THR A 488 3.40 -12.34 19.66
C THR A 488 3.22 -10.83 19.65
N VAL A 489 2.61 -10.29 18.59
CA VAL A 489 2.38 -8.84 18.44
C VAL A 489 1.00 -8.47 18.96
N CYS A 490 0.01 -9.36 18.87
CA CYS A 490 -1.38 -9.07 19.26
C CYS A 490 -1.80 -9.24 20.70
N GLY A 491 -0.91 -9.72 21.56
CA GLY A 491 -1.07 -9.58 23.02
C GLY A 491 -2.36 -10.19 23.60
N GLY A 492 -2.98 -11.17 22.96
CA GLY A 492 -4.21 -11.78 23.47
C GLY A 492 -3.97 -12.77 24.61
N THR A 493 -4.58 -12.55 25.77
CA THR A 493 -4.81 -13.58 26.79
C THR A 493 -5.97 -14.47 26.34
N LEU A 494 -5.76 -15.80 26.27
CA LEU A 494 -6.73 -16.84 25.86
C LEU A 494 -7.09 -16.93 24.36
N GLY A 495 -6.12 -17.02 23.45
CA GLY A 495 -6.33 -17.65 22.14
C GLY A 495 -7.39 -17.01 21.21
N LEU A 496 -7.83 -15.79 21.52
CA LEU A 496 -8.74 -15.00 20.68
C LEU A 496 -8.06 -14.52 19.38
N TYR A 497 -6.72 -14.45 19.37
CA TYR A 497 -5.91 -14.23 18.18
C TYR A 497 -4.92 -15.40 18.01
N PRO A 498 -5.15 -16.31 17.04
CA PRO A 498 -4.26 -17.44 16.80
C PRO A 498 -2.87 -16.97 16.38
N GLN A 499 -1.84 -17.74 16.70
CA GLN A 499 -0.48 -17.43 16.28
C GLN A 499 -0.36 -17.50 14.76
N ARG A 500 0.01 -16.41 14.11
CA ARG A 500 0.38 -16.42 12.69
C ARG A 500 1.73 -17.12 12.51
N VAL A 501 1.80 -18.03 11.54
CA VAL A 501 2.92 -18.95 11.35
C VAL A 501 3.66 -18.67 10.06
N PHE A 502 2.93 -18.48 8.97
CA PHE A 502 3.48 -18.33 7.62
C PHE A 502 2.51 -17.57 6.73
N ALA A 503 3.00 -16.84 5.72
CA ALA A 503 2.16 -16.18 4.73
C ALA A 503 2.91 -16.10 3.41
N SER A 504 2.20 -16.31 2.30
CA SER A 504 2.82 -16.39 0.98
C SER A 504 1.81 -16.20 -0.14
N GLY A 505 2.25 -15.73 -1.31
CA GLY A 505 1.62 -16.09 -2.59
C GLY A 505 2.38 -17.25 -3.23
N ASN A 506 1.94 -17.76 -4.37
CA ASN A 506 2.73 -18.73 -5.14
C ASN A 506 3.83 -18.06 -6.00
N GLU A 507 3.95 -16.71 -5.97
CA GLU A 507 5.09 -15.95 -6.51
C GLU A 507 6.28 -15.87 -5.55
N ARG A 508 6.13 -16.30 -4.29
CA ARG A 508 7.16 -16.15 -3.24
C ARG A 508 7.95 -17.43 -3.02
N THR A 509 9.23 -17.28 -2.68
CA THR A 509 10.20 -18.37 -2.48
C THR A 509 9.99 -19.13 -1.17
N VAL A 510 10.59 -20.32 -1.04
CA VAL A 510 10.65 -21.12 0.19
C VAL A 510 11.07 -20.26 1.39
N THR A 511 10.34 -20.37 2.50
CA THR A 511 10.79 -19.82 3.78
C THR A 511 11.50 -20.90 4.56
N ARG A 512 12.84 -20.86 4.58
CA ARG A 512 13.69 -21.75 5.38
C ARG A 512 14.13 -21.03 6.65
N ILE A 513 13.92 -21.70 7.78
CA ILE A 513 14.11 -21.14 9.13
C ILE A 513 15.45 -21.58 9.71
N ASN A 514 15.98 -22.70 9.23
CA ASN A 514 17.18 -23.34 9.75
C ASN A 514 18.43 -23.11 8.90
N HIS A 515 18.50 -22.01 8.14
CA HIS A 515 19.63 -21.72 7.27
C HIS A 515 20.96 -21.59 8.04
N ASP A 516 20.98 -20.72 9.07
CA ASP A 516 22.22 -20.40 9.81
C ASP A 516 22.35 -21.17 11.15
N ALA A 517 21.26 -21.76 11.63
CA ALA A 517 21.20 -22.45 12.91
C ALA A 517 20.00 -23.39 12.99
N ASN A 518 20.06 -24.36 13.91
CA ASN A 518 19.00 -25.35 14.13
C ASN A 518 17.78 -24.72 14.82
N TYR A 519 16.95 -24.04 14.04
CA TYR A 519 15.69 -23.43 14.47
C TYR A 519 14.51 -24.01 13.71
N GLY A 520 13.33 -23.99 14.33
CA GLY A 520 12.09 -24.32 13.62
C GLY A 520 10.84 -23.97 14.38
N ILE A 521 9.72 -23.87 13.65
CA ILE A 521 8.42 -23.57 14.24
C ILE A 521 7.89 -24.84 14.89
N LYS A 522 7.63 -24.77 16.19
CA LYS A 522 7.19 -25.93 16.98
C LYS A 522 5.72 -26.24 16.73
N ALA A 523 5.44 -27.44 16.24
CA ALA A 523 4.09 -27.99 16.07
C ALA A 523 3.84 -29.12 17.08
N ASP A 524 3.03 -28.83 18.11
CA ASP A 524 2.70 -29.77 19.19
C ASP A 524 1.49 -30.65 18.85
N THR A 525 1.29 -31.76 19.56
CA THR A 525 0.18 -32.71 19.31
C THR A 525 -1.21 -32.06 19.36
N LEU A 526 -1.42 -31.04 20.19
CA LEU A 526 -2.72 -30.34 20.33
C LEU A 526 -2.88 -29.12 19.40
N ASP A 527 -1.85 -28.76 18.66
CA ASP A 527 -1.92 -27.64 17.71
C ASP A 527 -2.79 -28.02 16.51
N ASN A 528 -3.55 -27.03 16.03
CA ASN A 528 -4.35 -27.08 14.81
C ASN A 528 -3.96 -25.93 13.90
N LEU A 529 -3.82 -26.22 12.61
CA LEU A 529 -3.53 -25.21 11.60
C LEU A 529 -4.81 -24.81 10.87
N ASP A 530 -4.91 -23.52 10.58
CA ASP A 530 -5.97 -22.90 9.78
C ASP A 530 -5.30 -22.06 8.69
N ILE A 531 -6.00 -21.88 7.57
CA ILE A 531 -5.54 -21.03 6.47
C ILE A 531 -6.60 -19.98 6.16
N ILE A 532 -6.16 -18.76 5.89
CA ILE A 532 -6.91 -17.80 5.07
C ILE A 532 -6.22 -17.76 3.72
N LEU A 533 -6.98 -17.82 2.64
CA LEU A 533 -6.40 -17.83 1.29
C LEU A 533 -7.17 -16.91 0.34
N GLU A 534 -6.43 -16.42 -0.65
CA GLU A 534 -6.94 -15.68 -1.79
C GLU A 534 -6.45 -16.32 -3.09
N LEU A 535 -7.40 -16.73 -3.93
CA LEU A 535 -7.13 -17.33 -5.25
C LEU A 535 -7.71 -16.46 -6.34
N ILE A 536 -6.98 -16.30 -7.43
CA ILE A 536 -7.42 -15.52 -8.58
C ILE A 536 -7.33 -16.40 -9.83
N ASN A 537 -8.40 -16.45 -10.60
CA ASN A 537 -8.41 -17.01 -11.95
C ASN A 537 -8.42 -15.88 -12.98
N GLU A 538 -7.27 -15.60 -13.60
CA GLU A 538 -7.14 -14.56 -14.63
C GLU A 538 -7.47 -15.06 -16.03
N ALA A 539 -7.66 -16.37 -16.21
CA ALA A 539 -8.11 -16.94 -17.46
C ALA A 539 -9.59 -16.64 -17.72
N THR A 540 -10.02 -16.82 -18.96
CA THR A 540 -11.44 -16.63 -19.35
C THR A 540 -12.29 -17.87 -19.07
N ASP A 541 -11.67 -19.03 -18.91
CA ASP A 541 -12.32 -20.31 -18.65
C ASP A 541 -12.27 -20.70 -17.17
N THR A 542 -13.21 -21.54 -16.74
CA THR A 542 -13.27 -22.04 -15.37
C THR A 542 -12.05 -22.91 -15.04
N LYS A 543 -11.39 -22.62 -13.92
CA LYS A 543 -10.27 -23.42 -13.41
C LYS A 543 -10.65 -24.10 -12.09
N THR A 544 -10.18 -25.33 -11.92
CA THR A 544 -10.20 -26.03 -10.63
C THR A 544 -8.79 -26.03 -10.04
N LEU A 545 -8.64 -25.39 -8.90
CA LEU A 545 -7.38 -25.10 -8.24
C LEU A 545 -7.28 -25.84 -6.91
N TYR A 546 -6.05 -26.18 -6.57
CA TYR A 546 -5.69 -26.80 -5.31
C TYR A 546 -4.49 -26.09 -4.71
N LEU A 547 -4.67 -25.57 -3.50
CA LEU A 547 -3.58 -25.04 -2.70
C LEU A 547 -2.68 -26.21 -2.27
N THR A 548 -1.38 -26.08 -2.47
CA THR A 548 -0.39 -27.04 -1.98
C THR A 548 0.51 -26.39 -0.97
N MET A 549 0.73 -27.07 0.15
CA MET A 549 1.66 -26.67 1.18
C MET A 549 2.71 -27.76 1.33
N THR A 550 3.96 -27.45 1.02
CA THR A 550 5.09 -28.35 1.23
C THR A 550 5.84 -27.92 2.48
N TYR A 551 6.08 -28.88 3.37
CA TYR A 551 6.76 -28.68 4.64
C TYR A 551 8.01 -29.55 4.68
N GLU A 552 9.10 -28.98 5.17
CA GLU A 552 10.25 -29.72 5.67
C GLU A 552 10.22 -29.67 7.20
N TYR A 553 10.40 -30.81 7.87
CA TYR A 553 10.38 -30.87 9.32
C TYR A 553 11.29 -31.96 9.90
N VAL A 554 11.70 -31.76 11.16
CA VAL A 554 12.44 -32.74 11.96
C VAL A 554 11.65 -33.12 13.23
N PRO A 555 11.82 -34.33 13.78
CA PRO A 555 11.26 -34.67 15.10
C PRO A 555 11.72 -33.70 16.19
N GLN A 556 10.88 -33.42 17.18
CA GLN A 556 11.28 -32.56 18.30
C GLN A 556 12.38 -33.20 19.16
N SER A 557 12.57 -34.51 19.08
CA SER A 557 13.69 -35.22 19.70
C SER A 557 15.05 -34.97 19.01
N THR A 558 15.07 -34.32 17.84
CA THR A 558 16.31 -33.98 17.14
C THR A 558 17.13 -32.99 17.95
N ALA A 559 18.33 -33.41 18.35
CA ALA A 559 19.20 -32.62 19.22
C ALA A 559 19.63 -31.29 18.58
N GLY A 560 19.74 -30.25 19.41
CA GLY A 560 20.24 -28.93 18.99
C GLY A 560 19.20 -28.01 18.36
N TYR A 561 17.99 -28.50 18.03
CA TYR A 561 16.92 -27.65 17.53
C TYR A 561 16.26 -26.81 18.63
N LYS A 562 15.97 -25.55 18.32
CA LYS A 562 15.26 -24.62 19.21
C LYS A 562 13.97 -24.14 18.55
N ALA A 563 12.92 -24.01 19.36
CA ALA A 563 11.66 -23.43 18.91
C ALA A 563 11.85 -21.94 18.60
N VAL A 564 11.29 -21.51 17.48
CA VAL A 564 11.11 -20.08 17.19
C VAL A 564 9.63 -19.73 17.15
N THR A 565 9.36 -18.47 17.46
CA THR A 565 8.05 -17.85 17.30
C THR A 565 8.17 -16.71 16.31
N MET A 566 7.30 -16.70 15.31
CA MET A 566 7.26 -15.63 14.31
C MET A 566 6.63 -14.39 14.93
N ALA A 567 7.31 -13.25 14.81
CA ALA A 567 6.77 -11.93 15.13
C ALA A 567 6.34 -11.25 13.82
N TRP A 568 5.06 -10.88 13.73
CA TRP A 568 4.47 -10.31 12.52
C TRP A 568 4.36 -8.80 12.66
N LEU A 569 5.07 -8.07 11.79
CA LEU A 569 5.06 -6.62 11.76
C LEU A 569 4.12 -6.16 10.64
N ASP A 570 2.82 -6.33 10.83
CA ASP A 570 1.81 -5.83 9.90
C ASP A 570 1.47 -4.35 10.16
N ALA A 571 0.87 -3.68 9.16
CA ALA A 571 0.61 -2.24 9.16
C ALA A 571 -0.27 -1.75 10.34
N THR A 572 -1.05 -2.62 10.97
CA THR A 572 -1.96 -2.27 12.07
C THR A 572 -1.64 -3.02 13.37
N GLY A 573 -0.51 -3.73 13.42
CA GLY A 573 -0.12 -4.62 14.50
C GLY A 573 -0.92 -5.91 14.59
N CYS A 574 -2.24 -5.90 14.31
CA CYS A 574 -3.23 -6.97 14.57
C CYS A 574 -4.56 -6.92 13.82
N GLY A 575 -4.77 -5.96 12.93
CA GLY A 575 -6.01 -5.86 12.16
C GLY A 575 -6.10 -6.94 11.08
N ILE A 576 -7.17 -6.90 10.29
CA ILE A 576 -7.26 -7.69 9.06
C ILE A 576 -6.13 -7.28 8.09
N SER A 577 -5.55 -8.23 7.36
CA SER A 577 -4.53 -7.96 6.32
C SER A 577 -5.07 -7.10 5.16
N GLY A 578 -6.38 -6.88 5.12
CA GLY A 578 -7.00 -5.84 4.31
C GLY A 578 -7.05 -4.54 5.09
N VAL A 579 -6.34 -3.52 4.63
CA VAL A 579 -6.85 -2.17 4.80
C VAL A 579 -8.05 -2.12 3.85
N ALA A 580 -9.28 -1.95 4.35
CA ALA A 580 -10.41 -1.76 3.47
C ALA A 580 -10.04 -0.65 2.47
N ALA A 581 -10.12 -0.97 1.17
CA ALA A 581 -10.12 0.09 0.18
C ALA A 581 -11.28 1.00 0.58
N GLN A 582 -10.98 2.25 0.91
CA GLN A 582 -12.03 3.22 1.22
C GLN A 582 -13.02 3.20 0.06
N GLU A 583 -14.32 3.21 0.33
CA GLU A 583 -15.32 3.37 -0.74
C GLU A 583 -14.94 4.59 -1.59
N GLY A 584 -14.48 4.35 -2.82
CA GLY A 584 -13.86 5.38 -3.66
C GLY A 584 -12.56 5.01 -4.34
N PHE A 585 -12.01 3.81 -4.14
CA PHE A 585 -10.95 3.24 -4.98
C PHE A 585 -11.51 2.44 -6.16
#